data_AF-A0AA39W3I6-F1
#
_entry.id   AF-A0AA39W3I6-F1
#
_cell.length_a   1.000
_cell.length_b   1.000
_cell.length_c   1.000
_cell.angle_alpha   90.00
_cell.angle_beta   90.00
_cell.angle_gamma   90.00
#
_symmetry.space_group_name_H-M   'P 1'
#
loop_
_entity.id
_entity.type
_entity.pdbx_description
1 polymer ?
#
loop_
_entity_poly.entity_id
_entity_poly.type
_entity_poly.pdbx_seq_one_letter_code
_entity_poly.pdbx_strand_id
1 'polypeptide(L)'
;MHHSQGPRKPKVDFPRFDGGDPHEWLDKVEHYFQVYEVARANQVSTACIYLDGKANSWWRWIKAQYKQDGKQMGWMAFEWEFLAQWGPSPVVNHHGQLAKLKQEGRVQTYIEEFHRL
;
A
#
# COMPACT_ATOMS: atom_id res chain seq x y z
N MET A 1 11.70 12.96 37.37
CA MET A 1 11.10 11.86 36.59
C MET A 1 11.66 11.95 35.18
N HIS A 2 12.54 11.02 34.78
CA HIS A 2 13.07 10.98 33.42
C HIS A 2 12.09 10.20 32.54
N HIS A 3 11.42 10.88 31.61
CA HIS A 3 10.73 10.20 30.52
C HIS A 3 11.78 9.65 29.56
N SER A 4 12.07 8.36 29.64
CA SER A 4 12.76 7.63 28.58
C SER A 4 11.85 7.61 27.35
N GLN A 5 12.04 8.56 26.45
CA GLN A 5 11.52 8.44 25.09
C GLN A 5 12.20 7.23 24.46
N GLY A 6 11.41 6.18 24.16
CA GLY A 6 11.87 5.07 23.35
C GLY A 6 12.42 5.56 22.00
N PRO A 7 13.14 4.71 21.25
CA PRO A 7 13.75 5.09 19.99
C PRO A 7 12.69 5.70 19.06
N ARG A 8 12.96 6.90 18.58
CA ARG A 8 12.08 7.60 17.63
C ARG A 8 12.05 6.80 16.34
N LYS A 9 10.85 6.48 15.84
CA LYS A 9 10.68 5.85 14.54
C LYS A 9 11.37 6.72 13.47
N PRO A 10 12.10 6.12 12.50
CA PRO A 10 12.70 6.88 11.40
C PRO A 10 11.64 7.75 10.73
N LYS A 11 12.02 8.92 10.21
CA LYS A 11 11.11 9.75 9.43
C LYS A 11 11.11 9.23 7.99
N VAL A 12 10.03 8.56 7.61
CA VAL A 12 9.77 8.05 6.27
C VAL A 12 8.66 8.92 5.70
N ASP A 13 8.82 9.40 4.47
CA ASP A 13 7.78 10.16 3.80
C ASP A 13 6.71 9.20 3.25
N PHE A 14 5.45 9.62 3.29
CA PHE A 14 4.37 8.83 2.74
C PHE A 14 4.50 8.76 1.20
N PRO A 15 4.40 7.57 0.57
CA PRO A 15 4.59 7.43 -0.87
C PRO A 15 3.46 8.10 -1.65
N ARG A 16 3.82 8.85 -2.70
CA ARG A 16 2.88 9.50 -3.63
C ARG A 16 2.65 8.63 -4.86
N PHE A 17 1.42 8.62 -5.36
CA PHE A 17 1.08 7.92 -6.61
C PHE A 17 0.69 8.91 -7.71
N ASP A 18 1.48 8.90 -8.77
CA ASP A 18 1.35 9.76 -9.95
C ASP A 18 1.24 8.97 -11.26
N GLY A 19 1.06 7.64 -11.19
CA GLY A 19 0.90 6.75 -12.34
C GLY A 19 2.02 5.72 -12.54
N GLY A 20 2.86 5.48 -11.53
CA GLY A 20 3.84 4.39 -11.49
C GLY A 20 3.25 2.99 -11.24
N ASP A 21 4.07 2.06 -10.75
CA ASP A 21 3.62 0.70 -10.42
C ASP A 21 2.67 0.71 -9.20
N PRO A 22 1.41 0.27 -9.38
CA PRO A 22 0.43 0.28 -8.30
C PRO A 22 0.73 -0.73 -7.19
N HIS A 23 1.38 -1.86 -7.48
CA HIS A 23 1.75 -2.84 -6.46
C HIS A 23 2.87 -2.30 -5.59
N GLU A 24 3.91 -1.75 -6.21
CA GLU A 24 5.02 -1.14 -5.47
C GLU A 24 4.53 0.01 -4.57
N TRP A 25 3.59 0.81 -5.07
CA TRP A 25 2.99 1.87 -4.26
C TRP A 25 2.20 1.32 -3.07
N LEU A 26 1.36 0.31 -3.27
CA LEU A 26 0.61 -0.34 -2.19
C LEU A 26 1.55 -0.96 -1.14
N ASP A 27 2.58 -1.70 -1.56
CA ASP A 27 3.56 -2.30 -0.65
C ASP A 27 4.22 -1.24 0.26
N LYS A 28 4.58 -0.08 -0.30
CA LYS A 28 5.16 1.04 0.47
C LYS A 28 4.14 1.67 1.43
N VAL A 29 2.88 1.82 1.01
CA VAL A 29 1.81 2.36 1.86
C VAL A 29 1.52 1.42 3.03
N GLU A 30 1.40 0.13 2.77
CA GLU A 30 1.16 -0.88 3.81
C GLU A 30 2.31 -0.93 4.82
N HIS A 31 3.56 -0.91 4.32
CA HIS A 31 4.73 -0.82 5.17
C HIS A 31 4.71 0.43 6.05
N TYR A 32 4.36 1.59 5.48
CA TYR A 32 4.19 2.82 6.26
C TYR A 32 3.13 2.64 7.36
N PHE A 33 1.97 2.07 7.05
CA PHE A 33 0.91 1.86 8.03
C PHE A 33 1.34 0.93 9.17
N GLN A 34 2.13 -0.11 8.86
CA GLN A 34 2.70 -1.01 9.86
C GLN A 34 3.71 -0.28 10.76
N VAL A 35 4.68 0.43 10.17
CA VAL A 35 5.73 1.14 10.92
C VAL A 35 5.12 2.21 11.83
N TYR A 36 4.16 3.00 11.33
CA TYR A 36 3.55 4.10 12.08
C TYR A 36 2.28 3.73 12.82
N GLU A 37 1.87 2.45 12.78
CA GLU A 37 0.67 1.93 13.45
C GLU A 37 -0.59 2.76 13.09
N VAL A 38 -0.75 3.07 11.81
CA VAL A 38 -1.89 3.83 11.32
C VAL A 38 -3.16 3.01 11.52
N ALA A 39 -4.08 3.54 12.34
CA ALA A 39 -5.35 2.89 12.62
C ALA A 39 -6.12 2.57 11.34
N ARG A 40 -6.73 1.37 11.26
CA ARG A 40 -7.45 0.88 10.07
C ARG A 40 -8.50 1.87 9.53
N ALA A 41 -9.18 2.59 10.43
CA ALA A 41 -10.17 3.61 10.06
C ALA A 41 -9.56 4.82 9.33
N ASN A 42 -8.26 5.06 9.49
CA ASN A 42 -7.53 6.20 8.93
C ASN A 42 -6.69 5.83 7.71
N GLN A 43 -6.55 4.55 7.36
CA GLN A 43 -5.68 4.12 6.26
C GLN A 43 -6.10 4.73 4.92
N VAL A 44 -7.38 4.58 4.55
CA VAL A 44 -7.91 5.13 3.29
C VAL A 44 -7.80 6.65 3.24
N SER A 45 -8.15 7.34 4.34
CA SER A 45 -8.05 8.81 4.41
C SER A 45 -6.61 9.30 4.35
N THR A 46 -5.66 8.53 4.87
CA THR A 46 -4.22 8.83 4.78
C THR A 46 -3.74 8.63 3.35
N ALA A 47 -3.99 7.47 2.75
CA ALA A 47 -3.50 7.13 1.41
C ALA A 47 -4.03 8.07 0.33
N CYS A 48 -5.32 8.43 0.38
CA CYS A 48 -5.95 9.21 -0.68
C CYS A 48 -5.43 10.65 -0.81
N ILE A 49 -4.78 11.19 0.24
CA ILE A 49 -4.16 12.53 0.23
C ILE A 49 -2.96 12.55 -0.74
N TYR A 50 -2.34 11.40 -0.99
CA TYR A 50 -1.11 11.26 -1.77
C TYR A 50 -1.37 10.67 -3.17
N LEU A 51 -2.62 10.64 -3.59
CA LEU A 51 -3.00 10.36 -4.98
C LEU A 51 -3.00 11.66 -5.78
N ASP A 52 -2.33 11.67 -6.92
CA ASP A 52 -2.24 12.83 -7.79
C ASP A 52 -2.84 12.61 -9.17
N GLY A 53 -3.06 13.72 -9.88
CA GLY A 53 -3.51 13.72 -11.27
C GLY A 53 -4.75 12.85 -11.48
N LYS A 54 -4.63 11.86 -12.37
CA LYS A 54 -5.72 10.93 -12.72
C LYS A 54 -6.17 10.09 -11.53
N ALA A 55 -5.28 9.74 -10.60
CA ALA A 55 -5.62 8.95 -9.43
C ALA A 55 -6.49 9.71 -8.43
N ASN A 56 -6.20 11.00 -8.22
CA ASN A 56 -7.07 11.86 -7.41
C ASN A 56 -8.47 12.00 -8.02
N SER A 57 -8.55 12.18 -9.35
CA SER A 57 -9.82 12.29 -10.06
C SER A 57 -10.65 11.01 -9.94
N TRP A 58 -10.04 9.83 -10.11
CA TRP A 58 -10.69 8.55 -9.84
C TRP A 58 -11.15 8.42 -8.40
N TRP A 59 -10.32 8.82 -7.43
CA TRP A 59 -10.68 8.72 -6.02
C TRP A 59 -11.95 9.52 -5.71
N ARG A 60 -12.05 10.74 -6.25
CA ARG A 60 -13.25 11.59 -6.11
C ARG A 60 -14.49 10.90 -6.66
N TRP A 61 -14.37 10.23 -7.81
CA TRP A 61 -15.47 9.49 -8.43
C TRP A 61 -15.89 8.27 -7.60
N ILE A 62 -14.96 7.37 -7.26
CA ILE A 62 -15.29 6.14 -6.52
C ILE A 62 -15.80 6.44 -5.10
N LYS A 63 -15.22 7.46 -4.43
CA LYS A 63 -15.72 7.93 -3.14
C LYS A 63 -17.16 8.44 -3.23
N ALA A 64 -17.54 9.11 -4.31
CA ALA A 64 -18.90 9.56 -4.52
C ALA A 64 -19.87 8.38 -4.71
N GLN A 65 -19.46 7.33 -5.43
CA GLN A 65 -20.25 6.10 -5.59
C GLN A 65 -20.53 5.41 -4.24
N TYR A 66 -19.48 5.18 -3.44
CA TYR A 66 -19.66 4.57 -2.11
C TYR A 66 -20.55 5.41 -1.19
N LYS A 67 -20.45 6.74 -1.27
CA LYS A 67 -21.31 7.65 -0.51
C LYS A 67 -22.78 7.55 -0.94
N GLN A 68 -23.06 7.41 -2.23
CA GLN A 68 -24.42 7.21 -2.74
C GLN A 68 -25.04 5.91 -2.22
N ASP A 69 -24.23 4.86 -2.08
CA ASP A 69 -24.62 3.57 -1.50
C ASP A 69 -24.73 3.58 0.04
N GLY A 70 -24.44 4.71 0.70
CA GLY A 70 -24.40 4.80 2.17
C GLY A 70 -23.27 4.01 2.82
N LYS A 71 -22.22 3.67 2.06
CA LYS A 71 -21.09 2.85 2.51
C LYS A 71 -19.84 3.70 2.73
N GLN A 72 -19.04 3.31 3.71
CA GLN A 72 -17.68 3.80 3.86
C GLN A 72 -16.71 2.78 3.25
N MET A 73 -15.78 3.26 2.42
CA MET A 73 -14.75 2.40 1.84
C MET A 73 -13.69 2.06 2.90
N GLY A 74 -13.52 0.77 3.17
CA GLY A 74 -12.41 0.24 3.98
C GLY A 74 -11.17 -0.03 3.13
N TRP A 75 -10.03 -0.24 3.79
CA TRP A 75 -8.73 -0.45 3.12
C TRP A 75 -8.75 -1.55 2.06
N MET A 76 -9.26 -2.75 2.40
CA MET A 76 -9.35 -3.86 1.44
C MET A 76 -10.16 -3.51 0.18
N ALA A 77 -11.26 -2.76 0.34
CA ALA A 77 -12.06 -2.33 -0.80
C ALA A 77 -11.31 -1.29 -1.64
N PHE A 78 -10.58 -0.37 -0.99
CA PHE A 78 -9.72 0.58 -1.68
C PHE A 78 -8.66 -0.12 -2.53
N GLU A 79 -7.94 -1.11 -1.99
CA GLU A 79 -6.91 -1.86 -2.73
C GLU A 79 -7.48 -2.57 -3.96
N TRP A 80 -8.64 -3.21 -3.81
CA TRP A 80 -9.32 -3.89 -4.91
C TRP A 80 -9.70 -2.93 -6.04
N GLU A 81 -10.35 -1.82 -5.71
CA GLU A 81 -10.74 -0.80 -6.68
C GLU A 81 -9.50 -0.15 -7.32
N PHE A 82 -8.45 0.09 -6.54
CA PHE A 82 -7.20 0.68 -7.00
C PHE A 82 -6.50 -0.26 -8.00
N LEU A 83 -6.34 -1.53 -7.66
CA LEU A 83 -5.73 -2.50 -8.57
C LEU A 83 -6.62 -2.82 -9.78
N ALA A 84 -7.94 -2.73 -9.66
CA ALA A 84 -8.83 -2.83 -10.82
C ALA A 84 -8.60 -1.66 -11.81
N GLN A 85 -8.27 -0.47 -11.30
CA GLN A 85 -8.08 0.72 -12.12
C GLN A 85 -6.65 0.87 -12.68
N TRP A 86 -5.61 0.51 -11.91
CA TRP A 86 -4.19 0.70 -12.28
C TRP A 86 -3.39 -0.58 -12.40
N GLY A 87 -3.88 -1.70 -11.86
CA GLY A 87 -3.21 -2.98 -11.92
C GLY A 87 -3.03 -3.48 -13.36
N PRO A 88 -2.08 -4.42 -13.57
CA PRO A 88 -1.90 -5.06 -14.85
C PRO A 88 -3.19 -5.75 -15.28
N SER A 89 -3.63 -5.50 -16.51
CA SER A 89 -4.77 -6.20 -17.08
C SER A 89 -4.52 -7.71 -17.00
N PRO A 90 -5.52 -8.52 -16.58
CA PRO A 90 -5.41 -9.98 -16.54
C PRO A 90 -4.96 -10.59 -17.89
N VAL A 91 -5.19 -9.88 -18.99
CA VAL A 91 -4.93 -10.33 -20.36
C VAL A 91 -3.45 -10.25 -20.76
N VAL A 92 -2.63 -9.44 -20.08
CA VAL A 92 -1.22 -9.17 -20.48
C VAL A 92 -0.19 -9.88 -19.60
N ASN A 93 -0.63 -10.63 -18.58
CA ASN A 93 0.28 -11.15 -17.56
C ASN A 93 0.90 -12.53 -17.87
N HIS A 94 0.86 -13.02 -19.11
CA HIS A 94 1.51 -14.27 -19.48
C HIS A 94 3.03 -14.13 -19.66
N HIS A 95 3.56 -12.91 -19.88
CA HIS A 95 5.01 -12.68 -19.99
C HIS A 95 5.67 -12.11 -18.73
N GLY A 96 4.91 -11.58 -17.76
CA GLY A 96 5.43 -11.10 -16.48
C GLY A 96 5.68 -12.18 -15.43
N GLN A 97 4.95 -13.31 -15.52
CA GLN A 97 5.03 -14.40 -14.53
C GLN A 97 6.39 -15.10 -14.48
N LEU A 98 7.13 -15.15 -15.60
CA LEU A 98 8.48 -15.73 -15.62
C LEU A 98 9.55 -14.81 -14.99
N ALA A 99 9.31 -13.50 -14.91
CA ALA A 99 10.23 -12.57 -14.25
C ALA A 99 10.07 -12.60 -12.73
N LYS A 100 8.83 -12.73 -12.23
CA LYS A 100 8.53 -12.82 -10.78
C LYS A 100 9.06 -14.11 -10.15
N LEU A 101 8.94 -15.24 -10.86
CA LEU A 101 9.50 -16.53 -10.43
C LEU A 101 11.04 -16.56 -10.33
N LYS A 102 11.74 -15.64 -11.01
CA LYS A 102 13.19 -15.48 -10.86
C LYS A 102 13.57 -14.65 -9.61
N GLN A 103 12.64 -13.88 -9.07
CA GLN A 103 12.87 -13.05 -7.87
C GLN A 103 12.43 -13.75 -6.57
N GLU A 104 11.65 -14.82 -6.67
CA GLU A 104 11.34 -15.76 -5.58
C GLU A 104 12.57 -16.52 -5.04
N GLY A 105 13.72 -16.43 -5.71
CA GLY A 105 15.00 -16.97 -5.23
C GLY A 105 15.72 -16.16 -4.13
N ARG A 106 15.13 -15.07 -3.60
CA ARG A 106 15.75 -14.27 -2.52
C ARG A 106 14.85 -13.92 -1.33
N VAL A 107 13.69 -14.56 -1.21
CA VAL A 107 12.90 -14.54 0.05
C VAL A 107 12.94 -15.93 0.70
N GLN A 108 14.04 -16.65 0.51
CA GLN A 108 14.43 -17.81 1.32
C GLN A 108 15.78 -17.52 1.97
N THR A 109 15.83 -16.47 2.78
CA THR A 109 16.71 -16.47 3.96
C THR A 109 15.86 -16.02 5.14
N TYR A 110 14.94 -16.93 5.43
CA TYR A 110 14.34 -17.13 6.74
C TYR A 110 15.39 -16.90 7.84
N ILE A 111 15.01 -16.17 8.88
CA ILE A 111 14.95 -16.68 10.26
C ILE A 111 16.01 -17.77 10.60
N GLU A 112 17.29 -17.51 10.38
CA GLU A 112 18.39 -18.34 10.89
C GLU A 112 19.34 -17.55 11.82
N GLU A 113 19.22 -16.22 11.89
CA GLU A 113 20.00 -15.38 12.82
C GLU A 113 19.17 -14.91 14.04
N PHE A 114 18.15 -15.68 14.46
CA PHE A 114 17.44 -15.43 15.72
C PHE A 114 17.73 -16.47 16.83
N HIS A 115 18.52 -17.52 16.60
CA HIS A 115 18.94 -18.47 17.65
C HIS A 115 20.40 -18.92 17.51
N ARG A 116 21.32 -17.96 17.35
CA ARG A 116 22.72 -18.12 17.74
C ARG A 116 23.17 -16.94 18.61
N LEU A 117 22.67 -16.93 19.85
CA LEU A 117 23.41 -16.74 21.11
C LEU A 117 22.47 -16.95 22.29
#